data_AF-A0A4Q7CM85-F1
#
_entry.id   AF-A0A4Q7CM85-F1
#
_cell.length_a   1.000
_cell.length_b   1.000
_cell.length_c   1.000
_cell.angle_alpha   90.00
_cell.angle_beta   90.00
_cell.angle_gamma   90.00
#
_symmetry.space_group_name_H-M   'P 1'
#
loop_
_entity.id
_entity.type
_entity.pdbx_description
1 polymer ?
#
loop_
_entity_poly.entity_id
_entity_poly.type
_entity_poly.pdbx_seq_one_letter_code
_entity_poly.pdbx_strand_id
1 'polypeptide(L)'
;KHKKVITECKEKKEKYEEQKKILGTRNSYSKTDNDATFMRMKDDHMRNGQLKPAYNIQVGTNNQFALAVGVYQNPTDTRTLENFLNRIQEVNSDIPEYIVCDAGYGSESNYGIVIDIFNRTPVMPYGMFLKEQKRKYKNNPFNSLNWNYDEKDDKYIC
;
A
#
# COMPACT_ATOMS: atom_id res chain seq x y z
N LYS A 1 16.51 17.76 44.23
CA LYS A 1 16.57 16.63 43.28
C LYS A 1 15.20 16.31 42.65
N HIS A 2 14.14 16.08 43.44
CA HIS A 2 12.79 15.73 42.94
C HIS A 2 12.11 16.80 42.06
N LYS A 3 12.19 18.09 42.40
CA LYS A 3 11.57 19.17 41.57
C LYS A 3 12.09 19.19 40.12
N LYS A 4 13.40 19.00 39.92
CA LYS A 4 14.01 18.97 38.58
C LYS A 4 13.48 17.81 37.73
N VAL A 5 13.35 16.63 38.34
CA VAL A 5 12.80 15.43 37.67
C VAL A 5 11.34 15.64 37.30
N ILE A 6 10.54 16.27 38.17
CA ILE A 6 9.13 16.57 37.88
C ILE A 6 9.01 17.55 36.69
N THR A 7 9.84 18.59 36.65
CA THR A 7 9.87 19.53 35.51
C THR A 7 10.26 18.83 34.21
N GLU A 8 11.32 18.02 34.20
CA GLU A 8 11.75 17.25 33.02
C GLU A 8 10.67 16.27 32.54
N CYS A 9 9.94 15.63 33.47
CA CYS A 9 8.82 14.76 33.13
C CYS A 9 7.66 15.54 32.47
N LYS A 10 7.37 16.75 32.96
CA LYS A 10 6.34 17.62 32.39
C LYS A 10 6.69 18.05 30.97
N GLU A 11 7.92 18.54 30.75
CA GLU A 11 8.41 18.95 29.44
C GLU A 11 8.40 17.79 28.43
N LYS A 12 8.82 16.58 28.85
CA LYS A 12 8.75 15.39 27.98
C LYS A 12 7.31 15.03 27.61
N LYS A 13 6.37 15.16 28.54
CA LYS A 13 4.96 14.85 28.28
C LYS A 13 4.38 15.83 27.25
N GLU A 14 4.62 17.13 27.42
CA GLU A 14 4.19 18.16 26.47
C GLU A 14 4.76 17.90 25.07
N LYS A 15 6.07 17.58 25.00
CA LYS A 15 6.72 17.19 23.74
C LYS A 15 6.07 15.96 23.11
N TYR A 16 5.78 14.91 23.88
CA TYR A 16 5.15 13.70 23.33
C TYR A 16 3.72 13.95 22.85
N GLU A 17 2.97 14.84 23.51
CA GLU A 17 1.65 15.24 23.06
C GLU A 17 1.72 15.97 21.72
N GLU A 18 2.66 16.90 21.56
CA GLU A 18 2.90 17.58 20.29
C GLU A 18 3.33 16.61 19.19
N GLN A 19 4.26 15.70 19.48
CA GLN A 19 4.70 14.67 18.53
C GLN A 19 3.56 13.74 18.11
N LYS A 20 2.66 13.37 19.04
CA LYS A 20 1.46 12.58 18.72
C LYS A 20 0.48 13.34 17.84
N LYS A 21 0.31 14.66 18.07
CA LYS A 21 -0.53 15.51 17.21
C LYS A 21 0.03 15.58 15.79
N ILE A 22 1.34 15.75 15.64
CA ILE A 22 2.00 15.76 14.32
C ILE A 22 1.86 14.39 13.65
N LEU A 23 2.07 13.29 14.38
CA LEU A 23 1.99 11.93 13.86
C LEU A 23 0.59 11.62 13.29
N GLY A 24 -0.48 12.05 13.98
CA GLY A 24 -1.85 11.82 13.55
C GLY A 24 -2.17 10.34 13.39
N THR A 25 -2.66 9.94 12.21
CA THR A 25 -2.98 8.54 11.86
C THR A 25 -1.80 7.78 11.26
N ARG A 26 -0.64 8.43 11.11
CA ARG A 26 0.54 7.88 10.42
C ARG A 26 1.42 7.11 11.40
N ASN A 27 2.30 6.27 10.86
CA ASN A 27 3.24 5.49 11.68
C ASN A 27 4.58 6.20 11.91
N SER A 28 4.93 7.19 11.08
CA SER A 28 6.19 7.93 11.19
C SER A 28 6.09 9.28 10.46
N TYR A 29 7.01 10.20 10.77
CA TYR A 29 7.19 11.47 10.07
C TYR A 29 8.64 11.95 10.19
N SER A 30 9.17 12.69 9.20
CA SER A 30 10.51 13.27 9.29
C SER A 30 10.56 14.44 10.27
N LYS A 31 11.70 14.65 10.92
CA LYS A 31 11.88 15.79 11.83
C LYS A 31 11.92 17.15 11.11
N THR A 32 12.36 17.16 9.85
CA THR A 32 12.52 18.40 9.06
C THR A 32 11.32 18.66 8.16
N ASP A 33 10.71 17.60 7.64
CA ASP A 33 9.51 17.64 6.81
C ASP A 33 8.46 16.69 7.42
N ASN A 34 7.55 17.26 8.20
CA ASN A 34 6.56 16.48 8.93
C ASN A 34 5.58 15.74 7.99
N ASP A 35 5.55 16.04 6.69
CA ASP A 35 4.72 15.36 5.71
C ASP A 35 5.38 14.12 5.09
N ALA A 36 6.72 14.03 5.13
CA ALA A 36 7.45 12.87 4.64
C ALA A 36 7.40 11.72 5.66
N THR A 37 7.15 10.49 5.19
CA THR A 37 7.14 9.29 6.05
C THR A 37 8.36 8.42 5.78
N PHE A 38 8.75 7.62 6.76
CA PHE A 38 9.91 6.74 6.61
C PHE A 38 9.55 5.51 5.76
N MET A 39 10.20 5.41 4.60
CA MET A 39 9.98 4.35 3.62
C MET A 39 11.29 3.61 3.32
N ARG A 40 11.17 2.37 2.86
CA ARG A 40 12.33 1.62 2.35
C ARG A 40 12.59 2.05 0.91
N MET A 41 13.75 2.66 0.69
CA MET A 41 14.14 3.12 -0.64
C MET A 41 14.67 1.97 -1.49
N LYS A 42 14.50 2.07 -2.82
CA LYS A 42 15.16 1.17 -3.78
C LYS A 42 16.68 1.32 -3.71
N ASP A 43 17.16 2.55 -3.52
CA ASP A 43 18.57 2.85 -3.23
C ASP A 43 18.92 2.55 -1.77
N ASP A 44 19.15 1.27 -1.52
CA ASP A 44 19.76 0.75 -0.29
C ASP A 44 21.24 0.45 -0.54
N HIS A 45 22.03 1.49 -0.79
CA HIS A 45 23.47 1.38 -1.06
C HIS A 45 24.21 0.62 0.05
N MET A 46 23.76 0.81 1.30
CA MET A 46 24.33 0.17 2.49
C MET A 46 23.80 -1.25 2.75
N ARG A 47 22.79 -1.70 1.98
CA ARG A 47 22.08 -2.99 2.15
C ARG A 47 21.61 -3.27 3.59
N ASN A 48 21.41 -2.22 4.37
CA ASN A 48 21.05 -2.32 5.79
C ASN A 48 19.55 -2.13 6.02
N GLY A 49 18.77 -1.93 4.96
CA GLY A 49 17.33 -1.71 5.04
C GLY A 49 16.95 -0.40 5.73
N GLN A 50 17.86 0.58 5.77
CA GLN A 50 17.60 1.85 6.44
C GLN A 50 16.43 2.58 5.77
N LEU A 51 15.42 2.91 6.58
CA LEU A 51 14.31 3.74 6.15
C LEU A 51 14.77 5.20 6.00
N LYS A 52 14.34 5.84 4.93
CA LYS A 52 14.58 7.27 4.69
C LYS A 52 13.24 7.98 4.59
N PRO A 53 13.15 9.24 5.03
CA PRO A 53 11.95 10.04 4.83
C PRO A 53 11.76 10.26 3.33
N ALA A 54 10.59 9.89 2.82
CA ALA A 54 10.27 9.95 1.41
C ALA A 54 8.75 10.09 1.20
N TYR A 55 8.38 10.27 -0.07
CA TYR A 55 7.01 10.19 -0.54
C TYR A 55 6.90 9.08 -1.58
N ASN A 56 5.73 8.46 -1.64
CA ASN A 56 5.37 7.52 -2.68
C ASN A 56 4.70 8.29 -3.83
N ILE A 57 5.37 8.39 -4.97
CA ILE A 57 4.88 9.13 -6.13
C ILE A 57 4.22 8.13 -7.08
N GLN A 58 2.97 8.41 -7.44
CA GLN A 58 2.24 7.66 -8.47
C GLN A 58 2.07 8.50 -9.72
N VAL A 59 2.22 7.85 -10.87
CA VAL A 59 2.07 8.48 -12.19
C VAL A 59 1.19 7.59 -13.05
N GLY A 60 0.13 8.19 -13.58
CA GLY A 60 -0.85 7.54 -14.43
C GLY A 60 -0.63 8.01 -15.85
N THR A 61 -0.48 7.08 -16.78
CA THR A 61 -0.23 7.39 -18.20
C THR A 61 -1.24 6.70 -19.10
N ASN A 62 -1.55 7.34 -20.21
CA ASN A 62 -2.39 6.78 -21.26
C ASN A 62 -1.93 7.31 -22.62
N ASN A 63 -1.72 6.42 -23.59
CA ASN A 63 -1.29 6.78 -24.96
C ASN A 63 -0.12 7.77 -25.02
N GLN A 64 0.93 7.54 -24.22
CA GLN A 64 2.13 8.39 -24.09
C GLN A 64 1.92 9.75 -23.40
N PHE A 65 0.73 10.03 -22.89
CA PHE A 65 0.44 11.22 -22.10
C PHE A 65 0.40 10.88 -20.60
N ALA A 66 0.85 11.83 -19.77
CA ALA A 66 0.63 11.78 -18.34
C ALA A 66 -0.77 12.33 -18.01
N LEU A 67 -1.60 11.51 -17.39
CA LEU A 67 -2.97 11.88 -17.00
C LEU A 67 -3.01 12.59 -15.64
N ALA A 68 -2.21 12.10 -14.70
CA ALA A 68 -2.12 12.65 -13.36
C ALA A 68 -0.82 12.21 -12.65
N VAL A 69 -0.43 13.00 -11.67
CA VAL A 69 0.61 12.66 -10.70
C VAL A 69 0.04 12.82 -9.29
N GLY A 70 0.30 11.84 -8.44
CA GLY A 70 -0.11 11.81 -7.03
C GLY A 70 1.09 11.64 -6.13
N VAL A 71 1.08 12.31 -4.97
CA VAL A 71 2.14 12.21 -3.96
C VAL A 71 1.52 11.71 -2.67
N TYR A 72 1.98 10.57 -2.18
CA TYR A 72 1.38 9.87 -1.06
C TYR A 72 2.38 9.64 0.07
N GLN A 73 1.83 9.60 1.28
CA GLN A 73 2.56 9.30 2.50
C GLN A 73 2.61 7.80 2.79
N ASN A 74 1.84 6.99 2.06
CA ASN A 74 1.76 5.54 2.25
C ASN A 74 2.98 4.86 1.59
N PRO A 75 3.74 4.05 2.35
CA PRO A 75 4.90 3.34 1.80
C PRO A 75 4.53 2.25 0.80
N THR A 76 3.30 1.74 0.87
CA THR A 76 2.79 0.67 0.00
C THR A 76 1.76 1.22 -0.97
N ASP A 77 1.79 0.70 -2.20
CA ASP A 77 0.96 1.19 -3.30
C ASP A 77 -0.52 0.83 -3.14
N THR A 78 -0.80 -0.26 -2.44
CA THR A 78 -2.16 -0.81 -2.29
C THR A 78 -3.19 0.22 -1.80
N ARG A 79 -2.82 1.09 -0.86
CA ARG A 79 -3.75 2.10 -0.29
C ARG A 79 -3.80 3.40 -1.06
N THR A 80 -3.00 3.54 -2.11
CA THR A 80 -2.90 4.79 -2.88
C THR A 80 -3.85 4.82 -4.08
N LEU A 81 -4.33 3.66 -4.54
CA LEU A 81 -5.08 3.52 -5.79
C LEU A 81 -6.36 4.36 -5.80
N GLU A 82 -7.20 4.23 -4.78
CA GLU A 82 -8.50 4.91 -4.70
C GLU A 82 -8.34 6.43 -4.82
N ASN A 83 -7.48 7.00 -3.97
CA ASN A 83 -7.17 8.42 -4.01
C ASN A 83 -6.57 8.85 -5.36
N PHE A 84 -5.79 7.97 -5.99
CA PHE A 84 -5.19 8.26 -7.29
C PHE A 84 -6.18 8.24 -8.44
N LEU A 85 -7.13 7.30 -8.44
CA LEU A 85 -8.21 7.26 -9.43
C LEU A 85 -9.14 8.46 -9.28
N ASN A 86 -9.49 8.83 -8.04
CA ASN A 86 -10.22 10.08 -7.77
C ASN A 86 -9.47 11.30 -8.34
N ARG A 87 -8.16 11.38 -8.13
CA ARG A 87 -7.32 12.44 -8.69
C ARG A 87 -7.35 12.48 -10.21
N ILE A 88 -7.28 11.33 -10.89
CA ILE A 88 -7.38 11.26 -12.35
C ILE A 88 -8.74 11.77 -12.82
N GLN A 89 -9.82 11.36 -12.14
CA GLN A 89 -11.18 11.79 -12.45
C GLN A 89 -11.37 13.30 -12.24
N GLU A 90 -10.83 13.86 -11.17
CA GLU A 90 -10.85 15.31 -10.91
C GLU A 90 -10.15 16.10 -12.03
N VAL A 91 -9.03 15.59 -12.54
CA VAL A 91 -8.21 16.28 -13.55
C VAL A 91 -8.78 16.10 -14.96
N ASN A 92 -9.28 14.91 -15.29
CA ASN A 92 -9.66 14.54 -16.66
C ASN A 92 -11.18 14.38 -16.84
N SER A 93 -11.99 14.67 -15.82
CA SER A 93 -13.45 14.42 -15.73
C SER A 93 -13.88 12.94 -15.80
N ASP A 94 -13.03 12.07 -16.31
CA ASP A 94 -13.24 10.63 -16.43
C ASP A 94 -11.93 9.86 -16.21
N ILE A 95 -12.04 8.55 -16.01
CA ILE A 95 -10.92 7.62 -15.91
C ILE A 95 -10.98 6.56 -17.04
N PRO A 96 -9.82 6.07 -17.51
CA PRO A 96 -9.76 5.08 -18.58
C PRO A 96 -10.54 3.79 -18.29
N GLU A 97 -11.07 3.14 -19.33
CA GLU A 97 -11.79 1.87 -19.25
C GLU A 97 -10.98 0.77 -18.55
N TYR A 98 -9.69 0.67 -18.88
CA TYR A 98 -8.79 -0.33 -18.32
C TYR A 98 -7.83 0.32 -17.31
N ILE A 99 -7.87 -0.17 -16.07
CA ILE A 99 -6.96 0.24 -15.01
C ILE A 99 -5.84 -0.79 -14.91
N VAL A 100 -4.69 -0.47 -15.51
CA VAL A 100 -3.52 -1.36 -15.54
C VAL A 100 -2.58 -1.01 -14.39
N CYS A 101 -2.28 -1.97 -13.51
CA CYS A 101 -1.39 -1.78 -12.37
C CYS A 101 -0.54 -3.03 -12.11
N ASP A 102 0.52 -2.89 -11.33
CA ASP A 102 1.36 -4.02 -10.92
C ASP A 102 0.73 -4.83 -9.76
N ALA A 103 1.44 -5.86 -9.30
CA ALA A 103 0.97 -6.73 -8.23
C ALA A 103 0.86 -6.06 -6.85
N GLY A 104 1.53 -4.92 -6.64
CA GLY A 104 1.44 -4.13 -5.41
C GLY A 104 0.05 -3.53 -5.20
N TYR A 105 -0.70 -3.37 -6.29
CA TYR A 105 -2.08 -2.89 -6.29
C TYR A 105 -3.13 -3.99 -6.20
N GLY A 106 -2.77 -5.24 -6.50
CA GLY A 106 -3.71 -6.37 -6.57
C GLY A 106 -4.18 -6.87 -5.21
N SER A 107 -5.10 -6.11 -4.59
CA SER A 107 -5.83 -6.47 -3.37
C SER A 107 -7.32 -6.51 -3.63
N GLU A 108 -8.06 -7.33 -2.87
CA GLU A 108 -9.51 -7.45 -2.97
C GLU A 108 -10.22 -6.09 -2.91
N SER A 109 -9.84 -5.25 -1.95
CA SER A 109 -10.38 -3.89 -1.81
C SER A 109 -10.18 -3.06 -3.09
N ASN A 110 -9.02 -3.17 -3.74
CA ASN A 110 -8.74 -2.42 -4.97
C ASN A 110 -9.52 -2.96 -6.17
N TYR A 111 -9.76 -4.27 -6.24
CA TYR A 111 -10.66 -4.83 -7.25
C TYR A 111 -12.08 -4.29 -7.06
N GLY A 112 -12.60 -4.29 -5.83
CA GLY A 112 -13.93 -3.74 -5.53
C GLY A 112 -14.02 -2.25 -5.85
N ILE A 113 -12.99 -1.46 -5.54
CA ILE A 113 -12.95 -0.04 -5.94
C ILE A 113 -13.07 0.12 -7.46
N VAL A 114 -12.28 -0.61 -8.24
CA VAL A 114 -12.27 -0.45 -9.70
C VAL A 114 -13.57 -0.94 -10.33
N ILE A 115 -14.11 -2.07 -9.87
CA ILE A 115 -15.30 -2.71 -10.44
C ILE A 115 -16.58 -2.04 -9.92
N ASP A 116 -16.75 -1.93 -8.61
CA ASP A 116 -18.03 -1.56 -8.00
C ASP A 116 -18.22 -0.04 -7.91
N ILE A 117 -17.13 0.71 -7.64
CA ILE A 117 -17.20 2.17 -7.46
C ILE A 117 -17.04 2.88 -8.80
N PHE A 118 -15.98 2.54 -9.53
CA PHE A 118 -15.68 3.23 -10.78
C PHE A 118 -16.28 2.58 -12.02
N ASN A 119 -16.79 1.35 -11.93
CA ASN A 119 -17.32 0.60 -13.08
C ASN A 119 -16.32 0.55 -14.25
N ARG A 120 -15.10 0.08 -13.95
CA ARG A 120 -13.99 -0.08 -14.90
C ARG A 120 -13.41 -1.50 -14.84
N THR A 121 -12.56 -1.83 -15.79
CA THR A 121 -11.93 -3.14 -15.90
C THR A 121 -10.54 -3.15 -15.26
N PRO A 122 -10.31 -3.86 -14.14
CA PRO A 122 -8.98 -3.98 -13.53
C PRO A 122 -8.10 -4.95 -14.31
N VAL A 123 -6.90 -4.51 -14.68
CA VAL A 123 -5.84 -5.34 -15.29
C VAL A 123 -4.63 -5.30 -14.37
N MET A 124 -4.76 -5.99 -13.24
CA MET A 124 -3.71 -6.10 -12.23
C MET A 124 -3.65 -7.52 -11.68
N PRO A 125 -2.46 -8.11 -11.51
CA PRO A 125 -2.31 -9.41 -10.86
C PRO A 125 -2.41 -9.26 -9.33
N TYR A 126 -3.05 -10.22 -8.64
CA TYR A 126 -2.97 -10.27 -7.17
C TYR A 126 -1.64 -10.86 -6.71
N GLY A 127 -1.23 -10.57 -5.47
CA GLY A 127 0.13 -10.87 -4.99
C GLY A 127 0.57 -12.34 -5.11
N MET A 128 -0.35 -13.29 -5.06
CA MET A 128 -0.05 -14.73 -5.18
C MET A 128 -0.06 -15.27 -6.61
N PHE A 129 -0.57 -14.50 -7.58
CA PHE A 129 -0.82 -14.95 -8.96
C PHE A 129 0.40 -15.63 -9.62
N LEU A 130 1.59 -15.03 -9.52
CA LEU A 130 2.81 -15.62 -10.10
C LEU A 130 3.34 -16.82 -9.31
N LYS A 131 3.11 -16.86 -8.00
CA LYS A 131 3.55 -17.96 -7.14
C LYS A 131 2.71 -19.21 -7.39
N GLU A 132 1.41 -19.03 -7.57
CA GLU A 132 0.45 -20.11 -7.85
C GLU A 132 0.71 -20.80 -9.20
N GLN A 133 1.31 -20.09 -10.16
CA GLN A 133 1.68 -20.67 -11.44
C GLN A 133 2.90 -21.60 -11.38
N LYS A 134 3.72 -21.54 -10.33
CA LYS A 134 4.94 -22.36 -10.22
C LYS A 134 4.60 -23.84 -9.97
N ARG A 135 5.29 -24.74 -10.68
CA ARG A 135 5.13 -26.21 -10.52
C ARG A 135 5.24 -26.68 -9.07
N LYS A 136 6.19 -26.12 -8.30
CA LYS A 136 6.35 -26.45 -6.87
C LYS A 136 5.11 -26.11 -6.04
N TYR A 137 4.41 -25.02 -6.37
CA TYR A 137 3.21 -24.61 -5.65
C TYR A 137 2.02 -25.49 -6.04
N LYS A 138 1.81 -25.74 -7.33
CA LYS A 138 0.73 -26.62 -7.84
C LYS A 138 0.84 -28.07 -7.38
N ASN A 139 2.06 -28.58 -7.26
CA ASN A 139 2.31 -29.97 -6.87
C ASN A 139 2.56 -30.12 -5.36
N ASN A 140 2.32 -29.08 -4.55
CA ASN A 140 2.48 -29.17 -3.11
C ASN A 140 1.24 -29.84 -2.49
N PRO A 141 1.35 -31.06 -1.92
CA PRO A 141 0.21 -31.74 -1.30
C PRO A 141 -0.26 -31.08 0.00
N PHE A 142 0.57 -30.23 0.63
CA PHE A 142 0.20 -29.51 1.85
C PHE A 142 -0.53 -28.18 1.58
N ASN A 143 -0.79 -27.85 0.31
CA ASN A 143 -1.55 -26.67 -0.04
C ASN A 143 -3.02 -27.04 -0.26
N SER A 144 -3.89 -26.61 0.65
CA SER A 144 -5.33 -26.93 0.61
C SER A 144 -6.03 -26.46 -0.66
N LEU A 145 -5.51 -25.41 -1.31
CA LEU A 145 -6.03 -24.93 -2.60
C LEU A 145 -5.83 -25.93 -3.75
N ASN A 146 -4.93 -26.91 -3.60
CA ASN A 146 -4.71 -27.96 -4.60
C ASN A 146 -5.52 -29.24 -4.31
N TRP A 147 -6.22 -29.31 -3.17
CA TRP A 147 -7.00 -30.48 -2.79
C TRP A 147 -8.24 -30.60 -3.66
N ASN A 148 -8.59 -31.83 -4.02
CA ASN A 148 -9.82 -32.09 -4.75
C ASN A 148 -10.99 -31.96 -3.78
N TYR A 149 -11.97 -31.11 -4.13
CA TYR A 149 -13.20 -30.97 -3.38
C TYR A 149 -14.23 -31.99 -3.85
N ASP A 150 -14.79 -32.75 -2.91
CA ASP A 150 -15.88 -33.69 -3.13
C ASP A 150 -17.20 -33.06 -2.65
N GLU A 151 -18.02 -32.61 -3.60
CA GLU A 151 -19.31 -31.94 -3.34
C GLU A 151 -20.32 -32.84 -2.64
N LYS A 152 -20.24 -34.17 -2.79
CA LYS A 152 -21.26 -35.09 -2.25
C LYS A 152 -21.13 -35.26 -0.74
N ASP A 153 -19.89 -35.32 -0.27
CA ASP A 153 -19.56 -35.54 1.14
C ASP A 153 -19.06 -34.27 1.83
N ASP A 154 -19.10 -33.12 1.16
CA ASP A 154 -18.63 -31.80 1.65
C ASP A 154 -17.22 -31.88 2.29
N LYS A 155 -16.28 -32.49 1.55
CA LYS A 155 -14.92 -32.75 2.07
C LYS A 155 -13.84 -32.50 1.04
N TYR A 156 -12.65 -32.16 1.52
CA TYR A 156 -11.44 -32.07 0.70
C TYR A 156 -10.61 -33.35 0.82
N ILE A 157 -10.14 -33.85 -0.33
CA ILE A 157 -9.26 -35.02 -0.42
C ILE A 157 -7.82 -34.52 -0.60
N CYS A 158 -7.02 -34.77 0.44
CA CYS A 158 -5.60 -34.45 0.54
C CYS A 158 -4.72 -35.53 -0.08
#